data_AF-A0A3S3MMH6-F1
#
_entry.id   AF-A0A3S3MMH6-F1
#
_cell.length_a   1.000
_cell.length_b   1.000
_cell.length_c   1.000
_cell.angle_alpha   90.00
_cell.angle_beta   90.00
_cell.angle_gamma   90.00
#
_symmetry.space_group_name_H-M   'P 1'
#
loop_
_entity.id
_entity.type
_entity.pdbx_description
1 polymer ?
#
loop_
_entity_poly.entity_id
_entity_poly.type
_entity_poly.pdbx_seq_one_letter_code
_entity_poly.pdbx_strand_id
1 'polypeptide(L)'
;MNDADVSKQIQQMVRFIRQEAEEKANEISVSAEEEFNIEKLQLVEAEKRKIRQEYERKEKQVDVRKKIEYSMQLNASRLKVLQAQDDLVNLMKDTAGKELLRIADEKKAYGRLLKDLIVQSLLRLKEPSVLLRCREADRALVESVLEEAKKEYAEKTKVHVPKITVDQRVYLPPAPSRNDAHGLHCSGGVVLASQDGKIVCENTLDARLDVVFRQKLPEIRKRLFGKVEA
;
A
#
# COMPACT_ATOMS: atom_id res chain seq x y z
N MET A 1 -90.98 -7.28 76.82
CA MET A 1 -90.21 -6.96 75.60
C MET A 1 -90.61 -7.98 74.53
N ASN A 2 -90.93 -7.55 73.31
CA ASN A 2 -91.48 -8.41 72.26
C ASN A 2 -90.35 -9.14 71.50
N ASP A 3 -90.36 -10.48 71.50
CA ASP A 3 -89.37 -11.33 70.83
C ASP A 3 -89.27 -11.09 69.32
N ALA A 4 -90.37 -10.68 68.68
CA ALA A 4 -90.42 -10.35 67.27
C ALA A 4 -89.58 -9.12 66.89
N ASP A 5 -89.43 -8.16 67.80
CA ASP A 5 -88.63 -6.95 67.58
C ASP A 5 -87.13 -7.25 67.76
N VAL A 6 -86.80 -8.14 68.70
CA VAL A 6 -85.43 -8.65 68.88
C VAL A 6 -84.97 -9.45 67.65
N SER A 7 -85.83 -10.31 67.10
CA SER A 7 -85.51 -11.06 65.88
C SER A 7 -85.31 -10.16 64.66
N LYS A 8 -86.05 -9.06 64.54
CA LYS A 8 -85.87 -8.07 63.46
C LYS A 8 -84.54 -7.31 63.60
N GLN A 9 -84.16 -6.91 64.81
CA GLN A 9 -82.85 -6.29 65.07
C GLN A 9 -81.70 -7.25 64.73
N ILE A 10 -81.80 -8.53 65.11
CA ILE A 10 -80.77 -9.53 64.77
C ILE A 10 -80.67 -9.71 63.25
N GLN A 11 -81.78 -9.78 62.52
CA GLN A 11 -81.75 -9.85 61.05
C GLN A 11 -81.13 -8.60 60.40
N GLN A 12 -81.40 -7.42 60.95
CA GLN A 12 -80.79 -6.18 60.48
C GLN A 12 -79.28 -6.18 60.73
N MET A 13 -78.82 -6.65 61.89
CA MET A 13 -77.39 -6.83 62.19
C MET A 13 -76.74 -7.85 61.25
N VAL A 14 -77.38 -8.98 60.96
CA VAL A 14 -76.85 -9.97 60.00
C VAL A 14 -76.74 -9.40 58.59
N ARG A 15 -77.72 -8.59 58.15
CA ARG A 15 -77.65 -7.90 56.85
C ARG A 15 -76.51 -6.89 56.80
N PHE A 16 -76.31 -6.13 57.88
CA PHE A 16 -75.20 -5.18 57.99
C PHE A 16 -73.84 -5.90 57.90
N ILE A 17 -73.66 -7.00 58.65
CA ILE A 17 -72.42 -7.81 58.60
C ILE A 17 -72.15 -8.37 57.19
N ARG A 18 -73.20 -8.81 56.49
CA ARG A 18 -73.06 -9.31 55.11
C ARG A 18 -72.69 -8.21 54.14
N GLN A 19 -73.33 -7.05 54.24
CA GLN A 19 -73.02 -5.90 53.39
C GLN A 19 -71.60 -5.40 53.65
N GLU A 20 -71.17 -5.30 54.91
CA GLU A 20 -69.81 -4.92 55.28
C GLU A 20 -68.78 -5.93 54.74
N ALA A 21 -69.08 -7.23 54.80
CA ALA A 21 -68.21 -8.26 54.24
C ALA A 21 -68.13 -8.19 52.70
N GLU A 22 -69.24 -7.88 52.02
CA GLU A 22 -69.30 -7.74 50.57
C GLU A 22 -68.58 -6.47 50.08
N GLU A 23 -68.78 -5.34 50.77
CA GLU A 23 -68.04 -4.10 50.51
C GLU A 23 -66.54 -4.31 50.70
N LYS A 24 -66.13 -5.00 51.76
CA LYS A 24 -64.72 -5.31 52.02
C LYS A 24 -64.13 -6.29 51.01
N ALA A 25 -64.90 -7.27 50.55
CA ALA A 25 -64.47 -8.18 49.49
C ALA A 25 -64.29 -7.44 48.15
N ASN A 26 -65.21 -6.54 47.81
CA ASN A 26 -65.11 -5.71 46.62
C ASN A 26 -63.91 -4.75 46.69
N GLU A 27 -63.67 -4.12 47.85
CA GLU A 27 -62.50 -3.27 48.06
C GLU A 27 -61.18 -4.04 47.85
N ILE A 28 -61.08 -5.26 48.40
CA ILE A 28 -59.91 -6.14 48.19
C ILE A 28 -59.77 -6.50 46.71
N SER A 29 -60.87 -6.82 46.02
CA SER A 29 -60.83 -7.19 44.60
C SER A 29 -60.35 -6.03 43.72
N VAL A 30 -60.88 -4.82 43.96
CA VAL A 30 -60.48 -3.61 43.21
C VAL A 30 -59.02 -3.28 43.51
N SER A 31 -58.61 -3.33 44.78
CA SER A 31 -57.21 -3.09 45.18
C SER A 31 -56.26 -4.10 44.52
N ALA A 32 -56.63 -5.39 44.48
CA ALA A 32 -55.82 -6.42 43.83
C ALA A 32 -55.70 -6.22 42.31
N GLU A 33 -56.76 -5.78 41.64
CA GLU A 33 -56.70 -5.46 40.20
C GLU A 33 -55.82 -4.24 39.91
N GLU A 34 -55.90 -3.20 40.75
CA GLU A 34 -55.03 -2.03 40.65
C GLU A 34 -53.55 -2.41 40.85
N GLU A 35 -53.24 -3.17 41.90
CA GLU A 35 -51.88 -3.66 42.17
C GLU A 35 -51.35 -4.53 41.03
N PHE A 36 -52.16 -5.47 40.52
CA PHE A 36 -51.79 -6.31 39.39
C PHE A 36 -51.44 -5.48 38.15
N ASN A 37 -52.26 -4.47 37.83
CA ASN A 37 -52.02 -3.62 36.68
C ASN A 37 -50.74 -2.78 36.85
N ILE A 38 -50.47 -2.28 38.07
CA ILE A 38 -49.25 -1.53 38.39
C ILE A 38 -48.02 -2.42 38.24
N GLU A 39 -48.01 -3.61 38.85
CA GLU A 39 -46.86 -4.53 38.77
C GLU A 39 -46.61 -5.00 37.34
N LYS A 40 -47.66 -5.36 36.61
CA LYS A 40 -47.56 -5.74 35.20
C LYS A 40 -46.95 -4.63 34.37
N LEU A 41 -47.39 -3.38 34.56
CA LEU A 41 -46.86 -2.23 33.84
C LEU A 41 -45.39 -2.00 34.19
N GLN A 42 -45.02 -2.06 35.47
CA GLN A 42 -43.63 -1.92 35.93
C GLN A 42 -42.71 -2.98 35.30
N LEU A 43 -43.12 -4.25 35.28
CA LEU A 43 -42.35 -5.34 34.67
C LEU A 43 -42.16 -5.11 33.16
N VAL A 44 -43.23 -4.75 32.45
CA VAL A 44 -43.18 -4.48 31.01
C VAL A 44 -42.32 -3.27 30.70
N GLU A 45 -42.42 -2.19 31.47
CA GLU A 45 -41.62 -0.99 31.28
C GLU A 45 -40.14 -1.21 31.56
N ALA A 46 -39.81 -1.99 32.60
CA ALA A 46 -38.46 -2.37 32.94
C ALA A 46 -37.79 -3.15 31.78
N GLU A 47 -38.46 -4.17 31.25
CA GLU A 47 -37.94 -4.94 30.12
C GLU A 47 -37.88 -4.12 28.82
N LYS A 48 -38.90 -3.30 28.53
CA LYS A 48 -38.85 -2.35 27.39
C LYS A 48 -37.68 -1.38 27.50
N ARG A 49 -37.31 -0.95 28.70
CA ARG A 49 -36.13 -0.08 28.91
C ARG A 49 -34.83 -0.84 28.61
N LYS A 50 -34.68 -2.08 29.08
CA LYS A 50 -33.51 -2.92 28.76
C LYS A 50 -33.36 -3.15 27.25
N ILE A 51 -34.45 -3.54 26.59
CA ILE A 51 -34.47 -3.77 25.13
C ILE A 51 -34.08 -2.49 24.39
N ARG A 52 -34.64 -1.33 24.75
CA ARG A 52 -34.28 -0.05 24.11
C ARG A 52 -32.79 0.26 24.23
N GLN A 53 -32.19 0.07 25.40
CA GLN A 53 -30.75 0.29 25.60
C GLN A 53 -29.89 -0.68 24.78
N GLU A 54 -30.30 -1.94 24.65
CA GLU A 54 -29.59 -2.92 23.85
C GLU A 54 -29.63 -2.56 22.36
N TYR A 55 -30.80 -2.18 21.85
CA TYR A 55 -30.96 -1.77 20.45
C TYR A 55 -30.22 -0.47 20.13
N GLU A 56 -30.19 0.49 21.05
CA GLU A 56 -29.39 1.72 20.89
C GLU A 56 -27.89 1.40 20.76
N ARG A 57 -27.38 0.42 21.54
CA ARG A 57 -25.99 -0.05 21.41
C ARG A 57 -25.75 -0.74 20.07
N LYS A 58 -26.67 -1.60 19.64
CA LYS A 58 -26.59 -2.30 18.34
C LYS A 58 -26.61 -1.32 17.17
N GLU A 59 -27.48 -0.32 17.21
CA GLU A 59 -27.57 0.74 16.20
C GLU A 59 -26.25 1.51 16.08
N LYS A 60 -25.70 1.97 17.22
CA LYS A 60 -24.38 2.63 17.26
C LYS A 60 -23.27 1.75 16.69
N GLN A 61 -23.27 0.45 16.98
CA GLN A 61 -22.28 -0.48 16.42
C GLN A 61 -22.41 -0.63 14.91
N VAL A 62 -23.63 -0.72 14.38
CA VAL A 62 -23.90 -0.81 12.94
C VAL A 62 -23.43 0.46 12.23
N ASP A 63 -23.71 1.63 12.79
CA ASP A 63 -23.26 2.91 12.22
C ASP A 63 -21.74 3.02 12.16
N VAL A 64 -21.05 2.60 13.22
CA VAL A 64 -19.58 2.56 13.23
C VAL A 64 -19.05 1.59 12.19
N ARG A 65 -19.62 0.37 12.10
CA ARG A 65 -19.22 -0.61 11.08
C ARG A 65 -19.43 -0.09 9.66
N LYS A 66 -20.56 0.56 9.39
CA LYS A 66 -20.85 1.16 8.09
C LYS A 66 -19.84 2.24 7.71
N LYS A 67 -19.43 3.08 8.67
CA LYS A 67 -18.39 4.11 8.46
C LYS A 67 -17.02 3.47 8.16
N ILE A 68 -16.65 2.42 8.88
CA ILE A 68 -15.40 1.68 8.65
C ILE A 68 -15.41 1.04 7.26
N GLU A 69 -16.49 0.34 6.91
CA GLU A 69 -16.62 -0.33 5.62
C GLU A 69 -16.56 0.66 4.45
N TYR A 70 -17.27 1.78 4.56
CA TYR A 70 -17.19 2.86 3.57
C TYR A 70 -15.76 3.40 3.44
N SER A 71 -15.08 3.65 4.56
CA SER A 71 -13.69 4.12 4.56
C SER A 71 -12.73 3.09 3.94
N MET A 72 -12.90 1.80 4.26
CA MET A 72 -12.11 0.72 3.69
C MET A 72 -12.31 0.61 2.18
N GLN A 73 -13.56 0.71 1.71
CA GLN A 73 -13.87 0.66 0.28
C GLN A 73 -13.25 1.85 -0.48
N LEU A 74 -13.30 3.04 0.11
CA LEU A 74 -12.68 4.24 -0.46
C LEU A 74 -11.16 4.10 -0.52
N ASN A 75 -10.52 3.60 0.54
CA ASN A 75 -9.09 3.35 0.55
C ASN A 75 -8.67 2.25 -0.45
N ALA A 76 -9.45 1.17 -0.55
CA ALA A 76 -9.22 0.11 -1.53
C ALA A 76 -9.31 0.64 -2.96
N SER A 77 -10.29 1.50 -3.24
CA SER A 77 -10.45 2.14 -4.55
C SER A 77 -9.29 3.08 -4.86
N ARG A 78 -8.87 3.89 -3.87
CA ARG A 78 -7.70 4.76 -3.97
C ARG A 78 -6.42 3.96 -4.23
N LEU A 79 -6.19 2.87 -3.52
CA LEU A 79 -5.01 2.03 -3.68
C LEU A 79 -4.95 1.41 -5.08
N LYS A 80 -6.08 0.94 -5.61
CA LYS A 80 -6.18 0.42 -6.98
C LYS A 80 -5.76 1.46 -8.02
N VAL A 81 -6.20 2.71 -7.86
CA VAL A 81 -5.80 3.80 -8.77
C VAL A 81 -4.29 4.07 -8.66
N LEU A 82 -3.75 4.12 -7.44
CA LEU A 82 -2.31 4.34 -7.23
C LEU A 82 -1.46 3.20 -7.80
N GLN A 83 -1.91 1.96 -7.66
CA GLN A 83 -1.25 0.79 -8.28
C GLN A 83 -1.25 0.90 -9.80
N ALA A 84 -2.41 1.18 -10.42
CA ALA A 84 -2.50 1.35 -11.87
C ALA A 84 -1.62 2.50 -12.40
N GLN A 85 -1.51 3.60 -11.64
CA GLN A 85 -0.60 4.70 -11.97
C GLN A 85 0.87 4.29 -11.90
N ASP A 86 1.26 3.53 -10.87
CA ASP A 86 2.64 3.05 -10.74
C ASP A 86 2.98 2.01 -11.82
N ASP A 87 2.06 1.08 -12.12
CA ASP A 87 2.20 0.08 -13.18
C ASP A 87 2.41 0.75 -14.55
N LEU A 88 1.67 1.82 -14.86
CA LEU A 88 1.85 2.57 -16.10
C LEU A 88 3.24 3.21 -16.19
N VAL A 89 3.70 3.81 -15.09
CA VAL A 89 5.01 4.46 -15.01
C VAL A 89 6.15 3.44 -15.11
N ASN A 90 5.99 2.26 -14.51
CA ASN A 90 6.93 1.14 -14.64
C ASN A 90 6.92 0.57 -16.07
N LEU A 91 5.75 0.41 -16.70
CA LEU A 91 5.65 -0.02 -18.09
C LEU A 91 6.38 0.94 -19.06
N MET A 92 6.32 2.24 -18.80
CA MET A 92 7.09 3.23 -19.57
C MET A 92 8.59 3.05 -19.40
N LYS A 93 9.06 2.76 -18.18
CA LYS A 93 10.47 2.44 -17.91
C LYS A 93 10.90 1.20 -18.68
N ASP A 94 10.10 0.14 -18.65
CA ASP A 94 10.39 -1.11 -19.36
C ASP A 94 10.41 -0.91 -20.89
N THR A 95 9.51 -0.08 -21.40
CA THR A 95 9.48 0.27 -22.83
C THR A 95 10.72 1.07 -23.21
N ALA A 96 11.14 2.04 -22.39
CA ALA A 96 12.40 2.76 -22.60
C ALA A 96 13.61 1.82 -22.57
N GLY A 97 13.63 0.83 -21.66
CA GLY A 97 14.65 -0.21 -21.62
C GLY A 97 14.71 -1.04 -22.92
N LYS A 98 13.55 -1.41 -23.47
CA LYS A 98 13.47 -2.11 -24.78
C LYS A 98 14.00 -1.26 -25.93
N GLU A 99 13.76 0.06 -25.91
CA GLU A 99 14.32 0.98 -26.91
C GLU A 99 15.85 1.13 -26.78
N LEU A 100 16.40 1.08 -25.55
CA LEU A 100 17.85 1.10 -25.33
C LEU A 100 18.55 -0.11 -25.97
N LEU A 101 17.89 -1.27 -26.06
CA LEU A 101 18.45 -2.43 -26.75
C LEU A 101 18.69 -2.16 -28.24
N ARG A 102 17.82 -1.39 -28.90
CA ARG A 102 17.97 -1.04 -30.33
C ARG A 102 19.19 -0.17 -30.59
N ILE A 103 19.66 0.59 -29.59
CA ILE A 103 20.87 1.41 -29.72
C ILE A 103 22.11 0.52 -29.88
N ALA A 104 22.11 -0.67 -29.29
CA ALA A 104 23.23 -1.61 -29.43
C ALA A 104 23.37 -2.19 -30.86
N ASP A 105 22.31 -2.17 -31.67
CA ASP A 105 22.34 -2.65 -33.06
C ASP A 105 23.20 -1.72 -33.95
N GLU A 106 23.23 -0.42 -33.66
CA GLU A 106 24.02 0.55 -34.43
C GLU A 106 25.46 0.64 -33.89
N LYS A 107 26.32 -0.28 -34.36
CA LYS A 107 27.73 -0.43 -33.90
C LYS A 107 28.54 0.88 -33.88
N LYS A 108 28.35 1.78 -34.86
CA LYS A 108 29.09 3.06 -34.94
C LYS A 108 28.66 4.06 -33.87
N ALA A 109 27.36 4.20 -33.64
CA ALA A 109 26.83 5.09 -32.60
C ALA A 109 27.12 4.53 -31.22
N TYR A 110 26.91 3.22 -31.04
CA TYR A 110 27.19 2.51 -29.80
C TYR A 110 28.68 2.53 -29.44
N GLY A 111 29.59 2.39 -30.40
CA GLY A 111 31.04 2.51 -30.16
C GLY A 111 31.45 3.87 -29.60
N ARG A 112 30.87 4.97 -30.14
CA ARG A 112 31.10 6.32 -29.59
C ARG A 112 30.54 6.46 -28.19
N LEU A 113 29.33 5.95 -27.95
CA LEU A 113 28.69 5.97 -26.64
C LEU A 113 29.53 5.19 -25.61
N LEU A 114 30.02 4.00 -25.96
CA LEU A 114 30.90 3.21 -25.10
C LEU A 114 32.19 3.95 -24.75
N LYS A 115 32.80 4.66 -25.71
CA LYS A 115 33.96 5.51 -25.46
C LYS A 115 33.67 6.53 -24.36
N ASP A 116 32.59 7.28 -24.53
CA ASP A 116 32.22 8.36 -23.62
C ASP A 116 31.86 7.81 -22.23
N LEU A 117 31.21 6.65 -22.16
CA LEU A 117 30.90 5.95 -20.91
C LEU A 117 32.17 5.50 -20.17
N ILE A 118 33.15 4.95 -20.88
CA ILE A 118 34.45 4.56 -20.29
C ILE A 118 35.17 5.79 -19.74
N VAL A 119 35.28 6.87 -20.54
CA VAL A 119 35.92 8.12 -20.12
C VAL A 119 35.21 8.71 -18.89
N GLN A 120 33.87 8.74 -18.87
CA GLN A 120 33.10 9.24 -17.73
C GLN A 120 33.38 8.44 -16.46
N SER A 121 33.42 7.11 -16.56
CA SER A 121 33.70 6.23 -15.42
C SER A 121 35.14 6.38 -14.92
N LEU A 122 36.12 6.54 -15.82
CA LEU A 122 37.52 6.82 -15.44
C LEU A 122 37.65 8.16 -14.69
N LEU A 123 36.94 9.20 -15.15
CA LEU A 123 36.91 10.51 -14.48
C LEU A 123 36.27 10.46 -13.09
N ARG A 124 35.37 9.51 -12.84
CA ARG A 124 34.75 9.30 -11.54
C ARG A 124 35.59 8.46 -10.59
N LEU A 125 36.25 7.40 -11.09
CA LEU A 125 37.11 6.54 -10.29
C LEU A 125 38.43 7.22 -9.90
N LYS A 126 39.09 7.92 -10.85
CA LYS A 126 40.40 8.57 -10.65
C LYS A 126 41.48 7.65 -10.07
N GLU A 127 41.46 6.37 -10.46
CA GLU A 127 42.41 5.35 -10.03
C GLU A 127 43.47 5.10 -11.14
N PRO A 128 44.72 4.77 -10.79
CA PRO A 128 45.78 4.51 -11.77
C PRO A 128 45.61 3.19 -12.50
N SER A 129 44.92 2.21 -11.90
CA SER A 129 44.65 0.90 -12.49
C SER A 129 43.19 0.51 -12.24
N VAL A 130 42.50 0.11 -13.31
CA VAL A 130 41.07 -0.24 -13.28
C VAL A 130 40.81 -1.54 -14.04
N LEU A 131 39.82 -2.28 -13.55
CA LEU A 131 39.28 -3.48 -14.16
C LEU A 131 37.98 -3.12 -14.88
N LEU A 132 37.88 -3.42 -16.18
CA LEU A 132 36.69 -3.17 -16.98
C LEU A 132 35.93 -4.48 -17.22
N ARG A 133 34.65 -4.50 -16.87
CA ARG A 133 33.70 -5.56 -17.18
C ARG A 133 32.70 -5.08 -18.22
N CYS A 134 32.52 -5.86 -19.27
CA CYS A 134 31.56 -5.62 -20.34
C CYS A 134 30.82 -6.92 -20.67
N ARG A 135 29.80 -6.84 -21.53
CA ARG A 135 29.16 -8.02 -22.09
C ARG A 135 30.11 -8.72 -23.06
N GLU A 136 30.01 -10.04 -23.16
CA GLU A 136 30.86 -10.83 -24.07
C GLU A 136 30.73 -10.37 -25.53
N ALA A 137 29.51 -10.05 -25.98
CA ALA A 137 29.24 -9.54 -27.32
C ALA A 137 29.87 -8.16 -27.61
N ASP A 138 30.08 -7.33 -26.58
CA ASP A 138 30.62 -5.98 -26.72
C ASP A 138 32.14 -5.93 -26.62
N ARG A 139 32.79 -7.06 -26.31
CA ARG A 139 34.24 -7.14 -26.05
C ARG A 139 35.08 -6.57 -27.20
N ALA A 140 34.81 -7.00 -28.43
CA ALA A 140 35.58 -6.54 -29.60
C ALA A 140 35.44 -5.02 -29.83
N LEU A 141 34.25 -4.47 -29.60
CA LEU A 141 33.99 -3.03 -29.68
C LEU A 141 34.72 -2.27 -28.57
N VAL A 142 34.64 -2.76 -27.33
CA VAL A 142 35.34 -2.15 -26.20
C VAL A 142 36.86 -2.16 -26.42
N GLU A 143 37.43 -3.29 -26.86
CA GLU A 143 38.86 -3.40 -27.16
C GLU A 143 39.32 -2.39 -28.22
N SER A 144 38.50 -2.14 -29.25
CA SER A 144 38.81 -1.13 -30.28
C SER A 144 38.79 0.30 -29.76
N VAL A 145 37.94 0.60 -28.76
CA VAL A 145 37.68 1.95 -28.25
C VAL A 145 38.59 2.30 -27.05
N LEU A 146 39.18 1.31 -26.40
CA LEU A 146 40.00 1.47 -25.19
C LEU A 146 41.17 2.44 -25.39
N GLU A 147 41.89 2.35 -26.49
CA GLU A 147 43.07 3.19 -26.75
C GLU A 147 42.69 4.66 -26.97
N GLU A 148 41.56 4.92 -27.62
CA GLU A 148 41.02 6.27 -27.78
C GLU A 148 40.54 6.84 -26.44
N ALA A 149 39.81 6.05 -25.65
CA ALA A 149 39.32 6.47 -24.34
C ALA A 149 40.45 6.79 -23.35
N LYS A 150 41.54 6.02 -23.39
CA LYS A 150 42.77 6.27 -22.61
C LYS A 150 43.42 7.60 -22.94
N LYS A 151 43.57 7.91 -24.23
CA LYS A 151 44.13 9.18 -24.70
C LYS A 151 43.26 10.36 -24.27
N GLU A 152 41.95 10.25 -24.48
CA GLU A 152 41.01 11.31 -24.11
C GLU A 152 40.99 11.58 -22.59
N TYR A 153 41.08 10.53 -21.78
CA TYR A 153 41.19 10.68 -20.33
C TYR A 153 42.49 11.40 -19.92
N ALA A 154 43.63 10.99 -20.49
CA ALA A 154 44.93 11.59 -20.20
C ALA A 154 44.99 13.08 -20.60
N GLU A 155 44.41 13.44 -21.74
CA GLU A 155 44.28 14.82 -22.19
C GLU A 155 43.44 15.66 -21.22
N LYS A 156 42.30 15.13 -20.76
CA LYS A 156 41.38 15.86 -19.87
C LYS A 156 41.93 16.03 -18.45
N THR A 157 42.65 15.04 -17.93
CA THR A 157 43.14 15.06 -16.55
C THR A 157 44.59 15.53 -16.41
N LYS A 158 45.35 15.60 -17.51
CA LYS A 158 46.80 15.88 -17.51
C LYS A 158 47.60 14.88 -16.65
N VAL A 159 47.13 13.63 -16.57
CA VAL A 159 47.75 12.55 -15.79
C VAL A 159 48.21 11.42 -16.72
N HIS A 160 49.11 10.56 -16.24
CA HIS A 160 49.49 9.31 -16.88
C HIS A 160 48.27 8.47 -17.28
N VAL A 161 48.35 7.82 -18.45
CA VAL A 161 47.32 6.93 -19.00
C VAL A 161 47.00 5.75 -18.06
N PRO A 162 45.79 5.63 -17.49
CA PRO A 162 45.50 4.57 -16.53
C PRO A 162 45.60 3.17 -17.16
N LYS A 163 46.05 2.20 -16.38
CA LYS A 163 46.08 0.79 -16.80
C LYS A 163 44.67 0.21 -16.74
N ILE A 164 44.04 0.04 -17.91
CA ILE A 164 42.73 -0.59 -18.03
C ILE A 164 42.91 -2.05 -18.42
N THR A 165 42.46 -2.96 -17.57
CA THR A 165 42.47 -4.41 -17.85
C THR A 165 41.04 -4.88 -18.06
N VAL A 166 40.73 -5.51 -19.19
CA VAL A 166 39.41 -6.11 -19.43
C VAL A 166 39.33 -7.45 -18.69
N ASP A 167 38.31 -7.62 -17.86
CA ASP A 167 38.04 -8.86 -17.14
C ASP A 167 37.64 -9.95 -18.14
N GLN A 168 38.38 -11.06 -18.15
CA GLN A 168 38.11 -12.22 -19.03
C GLN A 168 37.40 -13.36 -18.29
N ARG A 169 37.14 -13.20 -16.98
CA ARG A 169 36.54 -14.24 -16.13
C ARG A 169 35.11 -13.88 -15.76
N VAL A 170 34.82 -12.58 -15.58
CA VAL A 170 33.49 -12.09 -15.18
C VAL A 170 32.96 -11.11 -16.22
N TYR A 171 31.98 -11.57 -16.99
CA TYR A 171 31.25 -10.76 -17.96
C TYR A 171 29.95 -10.20 -17.37
N LEU A 172 29.47 -9.10 -17.94
CA LEU A 172 28.13 -8.61 -17.65
C LEU A 172 27.08 -9.58 -18.20
N PRO A 173 25.88 -9.66 -17.57
CA PRO A 173 24.81 -10.52 -18.05
C PRO A 173 24.46 -10.25 -19.52
N PRO A 174 24.07 -11.27 -20.29
CA PRO A 174 23.75 -11.11 -21.69
C PRO A 174 22.51 -10.22 -21.90
N ALA A 175 22.28 -9.83 -23.16
CA ALA A 175 21.06 -9.12 -23.54
C ALA A 175 19.81 -9.95 -23.19
N PRO A 176 18.69 -9.31 -22.82
CA PRO A 176 17.46 -10.01 -22.46
C PRO A 176 16.99 -10.89 -23.63
N SER A 177 17.00 -12.20 -23.42
CA SER A 177 16.56 -13.20 -24.39
C SER A 177 15.11 -13.60 -24.12
N ARG A 178 14.35 -13.94 -25.17
CA ARG A 178 12.93 -14.37 -25.04
C ARG A 178 12.75 -15.62 -24.16
N ASN A 179 13.80 -16.43 -23.98
CA ASN A 179 13.74 -17.69 -23.23
C ASN A 179 13.94 -17.54 -21.72
N ASP A 180 14.56 -16.44 -21.24
CA ASP A 180 14.84 -16.21 -19.81
C ASP A 180 14.30 -14.84 -19.37
N ALA A 181 12.97 -14.75 -19.25
CA ALA A 181 12.30 -13.53 -18.81
C ALA A 181 12.66 -13.09 -17.37
N HIS A 182 13.23 -13.99 -16.56
CA HIS A 182 13.59 -13.77 -15.15
C HIS A 182 15.11 -13.77 -14.92
N GLY A 183 15.91 -13.87 -15.99
CA GLY A 183 17.37 -13.81 -15.89
C GLY A 183 17.88 -12.38 -15.66
N LEU A 184 19.04 -12.27 -15.01
CA LEU A 184 19.81 -11.03 -15.01
C LEU A 184 20.13 -10.68 -16.47
N HIS A 185 19.76 -9.47 -16.88
CA HIS A 185 19.96 -8.99 -18.24
C HIS A 185 20.65 -7.63 -18.21
N CYS A 186 21.41 -7.32 -19.24
CA CYS A 186 22.02 -6.01 -19.43
C CYS A 186 21.83 -5.54 -20.87
N SER A 187 21.30 -4.33 -21.04
CA SER A 187 21.07 -3.69 -22.33
C SER A 187 22.35 -3.10 -22.93
N GLY A 188 23.38 -2.88 -22.11
CA GLY A 188 24.72 -2.49 -22.55
C GLY A 188 25.48 -1.59 -21.59
N GLY A 189 26.63 -1.12 -22.04
CA GLY A 189 27.53 -0.28 -21.27
C GLY A 189 28.64 -1.06 -20.57
N VAL A 190 29.24 -0.42 -19.57
CA VAL A 190 30.47 -0.91 -18.92
C VAL A 190 30.38 -0.74 -17.41
N VAL A 191 31.02 -1.66 -16.70
CA VAL A 191 31.25 -1.54 -15.26
C VAL A 191 32.76 -1.48 -15.04
N LEU A 192 33.23 -0.42 -14.40
CA LEU A 192 34.64 -0.26 -14.06
C LEU A 192 34.81 -0.43 -12.56
N ALA A 193 35.75 -1.26 -12.16
CA ALA A 193 36.14 -1.45 -10.77
C ALA A 193 37.59 -1.02 -10.56
N SER A 194 37.94 -0.61 -9.35
CA SER A 194 39.34 -0.51 -8.93
C SER A 194 40.01 -1.89 -8.99
N GLN A 195 41.34 -1.94 -9.10
CA GLN A 195 42.11 -3.19 -9.14
C GLN A 195 41.83 -4.10 -7.93
N ASP A 196 41.54 -3.52 -6.77
CA ASP A 196 41.18 -4.25 -5.55
C ASP A 196 39.70 -4.68 -5.51
N GLY A 197 38.89 -4.28 -6.49
CA GLY A 197 37.45 -4.56 -6.55
C GLY A 197 36.58 -3.80 -5.55
N LYS A 198 37.17 -2.97 -4.67
CA LYS A 198 36.45 -2.25 -3.60
C LYS A 198 35.54 -1.13 -4.09
N ILE A 199 36.00 -0.39 -5.09
CA ILE A 199 35.24 0.73 -5.67
C ILE A 199 34.74 0.27 -7.03
N VAL A 200 33.42 0.28 -7.23
CA VAL A 200 32.77 -0.12 -8.48
C VAL A 200 31.93 1.05 -9.00
N CYS A 201 32.19 1.43 -10.24
CA CYS A 201 31.41 2.39 -11.01
C CYS A 201 30.58 1.64 -12.03
N GLU A 202 29.30 1.46 -11.73
CA GLU A 202 28.32 0.88 -12.64
C GLU A 202 27.83 1.96 -13.62
N ASN A 203 28.21 1.84 -14.89
CA ASN A 203 27.82 2.76 -15.95
C ASN A 203 27.18 2.00 -17.12
N THR A 204 26.32 1.04 -16.77
CA THR A 204 25.46 0.33 -17.71
C THR A 204 24.31 1.23 -18.14
N LEU A 205 23.75 0.97 -19.33
CA LEU A 205 22.60 1.71 -19.84
C LEU A 205 21.38 1.55 -18.90
N ASP A 206 21.21 0.38 -18.30
CA ASP A 206 20.14 0.06 -17.37
C ASP A 206 20.27 0.86 -16.07
N ALA A 207 21.45 0.88 -15.45
CA ALA A 207 21.69 1.66 -14.22
C ALA A 207 21.50 3.16 -14.45
N ARG A 208 21.90 3.66 -15.63
CA ARG A 208 21.68 5.05 -16.01
C ARG A 208 20.21 5.37 -16.20
N LEU A 209 19.45 4.49 -16.87
CA LEU A 209 18.01 4.64 -17.02
C LEU A 209 17.34 4.69 -15.65
N ASP A 210 17.74 3.83 -14.71
CA ASP A 210 17.24 3.80 -13.35
C ASP A 210 17.49 5.10 -12.59
N VAL A 211 18.71 5.65 -12.67
CA VAL A 211 19.07 6.91 -12.04
C VAL A 211 18.24 8.06 -12.61
N VAL A 212 18.17 8.17 -13.95
CA VAL A 212 17.40 9.23 -14.62
C VAL A 212 15.91 9.10 -14.30
N PHE A 213 15.38 7.88 -14.34
CA PHE A 213 13.98 7.61 -14.05
C PHE A 213 13.60 8.04 -12.63
N ARG A 214 14.43 7.71 -11.62
CA ARG A 214 14.19 8.15 -10.23
C ARG A 214 14.24 9.66 -10.09
N GLN A 215 15.20 10.32 -10.72
CA GLN A 215 15.33 11.78 -10.67
C GLN A 215 14.18 12.50 -11.39
N LYS A 216 13.71 11.94 -12.51
CA LYS A 216 12.65 12.52 -13.34
C LYS A 216 11.25 12.03 -13.00
N LEU A 217 11.12 11.09 -12.07
CA LEU A 217 9.84 10.56 -11.62
C LEU A 217 8.82 11.65 -11.22
N PRO A 218 9.19 12.72 -10.50
CA PRO A 218 8.26 13.79 -10.17
C PRO A 218 7.75 14.55 -11.42
N GLU A 219 8.63 14.80 -12.39
CA GLU A 219 8.27 15.46 -13.66
C GLU A 219 7.38 14.56 -14.52
N ILE A 220 7.69 13.26 -14.59
CA ILE A 220 6.91 12.26 -15.32
C ILE A 220 5.50 12.17 -14.74
N ARG A 221 5.38 11.99 -13.41
CA ARG A 221 4.08 11.92 -12.73
C ARG A 221 3.26 13.20 -12.93
N LYS A 222 3.89 14.37 -12.82
CA LYS A 222 3.24 15.67 -13.06
C LYS A 222 2.72 15.82 -14.50
N ARG A 223 3.45 15.31 -15.49
CA ARG A 223 3.02 15.37 -16.90
C ARG A 223 1.92 14.36 -17.24
N LEU A 224 1.98 13.16 -16.69
CA LEU A 224 1.02 12.09 -16.98
C LEU A 224 -0.30 12.27 -16.24
N PHE A 225 -0.25 12.64 -14.96
CA PHE A 225 -1.41 12.67 -14.08
C PHE A 225 -1.81 14.09 -13.63
N GLY A 226 -1.11 15.11 -14.11
CA GLY A 226 -1.33 16.50 -13.70
C GLY A 226 -0.75 16.81 -12.31
N LYS A 227 -1.09 17.99 -11.79
CA LYS A 227 -0.86 18.27 -10.37
C LYS A 227 -1.91 17.52 -9.57
N VAL A 228 -1.47 16.72 -8.61
CA VAL A 228 -2.34 16.32 -7.51
C VAL A 228 -2.55 17.60 -6.70
N GLU A 229 -3.64 18.32 -6.95
CA GLU A 229 -4.10 19.35 -6.02
C GLU A 229 -4.48 18.63 -4.74
N ALA A 230 -3.69 18.87 -3.70
CA ALA A 230 -3.89 18.35 -2.36
C ALA A 230 -5.00 19.12 -1.66
#